data_AF-A0A950TSQ5-F1
#
_entry.id   AF-A0A950TSQ5-F1
#
_cell.length_a   1.000
_cell.length_b   1.000
_cell.length_c   1.000
_cell.angle_alpha   90.00
_cell.angle_beta   90.00
_cell.angle_gamma   90.00
#
_symmetry.space_group_name_H-M   'P 1'
#
loop_
_entity.id
_entity.type
_entity.pdbx_description
1 polymer ?
#
loop_
_entity_poly.entity_id
_entity_poly.type
_entity_poly.pdbx_seq_one_letter_code
_entity_poly.pdbx_strand_id
1 'polypeptide(L)'
;MISSPVQSTVILDLRCLQDPVSVRRGVGRHALALLREASAGLHLEGMIDPNLPSLIEEARALVAAIHLNAYSAGRGGPPACFISLSPMAHDPLFAARLLAYDRTTRVAVVHDFISHQEPERYLPDPARRLRD
;
A
#
# COMPACT_ATOMS: atom_id res chain seq x y z
N MET A 1 6.51 6.05 36.60
CA MET A 1 6.81 5.66 35.20
C MET A 1 5.52 5.73 34.41
N ILE A 2 5.35 6.76 33.58
CA ILE A 2 4.21 6.85 32.66
C ILE A 2 4.61 5.99 31.47
N SER A 3 3.94 4.86 31.26
CA SER A 3 4.10 4.07 30.04
C SER A 3 3.78 4.97 28.86
N SER A 4 4.69 5.12 27.91
CA SER A 4 4.35 5.69 26.61
C SER A 4 3.14 4.93 26.04
N PRO A 5 2.17 5.60 25.40
CA PRO A 5 1.05 4.92 24.78
C PRO A 5 1.58 3.92 23.75
N VAL A 6 1.02 2.71 23.76
CA VAL A 6 1.37 1.67 22.78
C VAL A 6 0.95 2.19 21.40
N GLN A 7 1.92 2.59 20.58
CA GLN A 7 1.65 2.95 19.20
C GLN A 7 1.24 1.68 18.44
N SER A 8 0.14 1.76 17.70
CA SER A 8 -0.33 0.63 16.89
C SER A 8 0.50 0.54 15.62
N THR A 9 1.11 -0.62 15.37
CA THR A 9 1.85 -0.89 14.13
C THR A 9 0.90 -1.05 12.96
N VAL A 10 1.15 -0.27 11.91
CA VAL A 10 0.46 -0.32 10.62
C VAL A 10 1.48 -0.66 9.55
N ILE A 11 1.25 -1.77 8.85
CA ILE A 11 2.09 -2.19 7.72
C ILE A 11 1.46 -1.70 6.43
N LEU A 12 2.24 -1.02 5.60
CA LEU A 12 1.82 -0.45 4.32
C LEU A 12 2.48 -1.22 3.18
N ASP A 13 1.71 -1.64 2.16
CA ASP A 13 2.26 -2.10 0.89
C ASP A 13 2.71 -0.89 0.05
N LEU A 14 4.03 -0.68 -0.02
CA LEU A 14 4.64 0.46 -0.69
C LEU A 14 5.13 0.15 -2.10
N ARG A 15 4.83 -1.04 -2.65
CA ARG A 15 5.31 -1.44 -3.99
C ARG A 15 4.87 -0.47 -5.09
N CYS A 16 3.72 0.19 -4.94
CA CYS A 16 3.28 1.24 -5.88
C CYS A 16 4.18 2.49 -5.89
N LEU A 17 5.03 2.67 -4.88
CA LEU A 17 6.04 3.74 -4.81
C LEU A 17 7.43 3.28 -5.27
N GLN A 18 7.54 2.02 -5.70
CA GLN A 18 8.73 1.48 -6.38
C GLN A 18 8.55 1.49 -7.91
N ASP A 19 7.33 1.67 -8.42
CA ASP A 19 7.07 1.75 -9.86
C ASP A 19 7.45 3.14 -10.42
N PRO A 20 8.48 3.26 -11.27
CA PRO A 20 8.92 4.53 -11.83
C PRO A 20 7.84 5.23 -12.67
N VAL A 21 6.90 4.45 -13.23
CA VAL A 21 5.85 4.96 -14.09
C VAL A 21 4.76 5.66 -13.28
N SER A 22 4.43 5.19 -12.09
CA SER A 22 3.31 5.70 -11.28
C SER A 22 3.72 6.41 -9.99
N VAL A 23 4.98 6.33 -9.55
CA VAL A 23 5.41 6.86 -8.24
C VAL A 23 5.07 8.33 -7.97
N ARG A 24 5.01 9.19 -9.00
CA ARG A 24 4.65 10.62 -8.87
C ARG A 24 3.30 11.00 -9.51
N ARG A 25 2.49 10.04 -9.98
CA ARG A 25 1.19 10.28 -10.65
C ARG A 25 0.15 9.23 -10.28
N GLY A 26 -1.14 9.54 -10.41
CA GLY A 26 -2.20 8.56 -10.08
C GLY A 26 -1.96 7.94 -8.70
N VAL A 27 -1.97 6.61 -8.62
CA VAL A 27 -1.82 5.86 -7.36
C VAL A 27 -0.60 6.27 -6.53
N GLY A 28 0.58 6.46 -7.11
CA GLY A 28 1.77 6.82 -6.33
C GLY A 28 1.66 8.21 -5.68
N ARG A 29 1.05 9.17 -6.37
CA ARG A 29 0.76 10.51 -5.80
C ARG A 29 -0.20 10.42 -4.61
N HIS A 30 -1.24 9.61 -4.71
CA HIS A 30 -2.23 9.46 -3.63
C HIS A 30 -1.68 8.66 -2.45
N ALA A 31 -0.92 7.60 -2.71
CA ALA A 31 -0.20 6.84 -1.70
C ALA A 31 0.74 7.76 -0.89
N LEU A 32 1.54 8.61 -1.56
CA LEU A 32 2.39 9.59 -0.88
C LEU A 32 1.59 10.61 -0.06
N ALA A 33 0.45 11.08 -0.56
CA ALA A 33 -0.40 12.01 0.18
C ALA A 33 -0.93 11.35 1.48
N LEU A 34 -1.38 10.11 1.41
CA LEU A 34 -1.83 9.35 2.59
C LEU A 34 -0.70 9.16 3.61
N LEU A 35 0.52 8.85 3.16
CA LEU A 35 1.67 8.72 4.06
C LEU A 35 2.01 10.04 4.77
N ARG A 36 1.87 11.18 4.09
CA ARG A 36 2.15 12.52 4.66
C ARG A 36 1.11 12.94 5.71
N GLU A 37 -0.15 12.59 5.49
CA GLU A 37 -1.27 12.92 6.38
C GLU A 37 -1.49 11.89 7.50
N ALA A 38 -0.68 10.84 7.55
CA ALA A 38 -0.82 9.81 8.57
C ALA A 38 -0.59 10.38 9.98
N SER A 39 -1.44 9.98 10.93
CA SER A 39 -1.40 10.50 12.31
C SER A 39 -0.09 10.14 13.02
N ALA A 40 0.48 11.11 13.75
CA ALA A 40 1.67 10.93 14.60
C ALA A 40 1.51 9.84 15.69
N GLY A 41 0.29 9.36 15.95
CA GLY A 41 0.02 8.26 16.88
C GLY A 41 0.27 6.86 16.30
N LEU A 42 0.53 6.72 15.00
CA LEU A 42 0.72 5.43 14.33
C LEU A 42 2.20 5.09 14.18
N HIS A 43 2.54 3.82 14.34
CA HIS A 43 3.86 3.30 14.00
C HIS A 43 3.81 2.69 12.59
N LEU A 44 4.30 3.44 11.59
CA LEU A 44 4.21 3.04 10.19
C LEU A 44 5.43 2.24 9.76
N GLU A 45 5.19 1.07 9.17
CA GLU A 45 6.23 0.24 8.59
C GLU A 45 5.89 -0.05 7.12
N GLY A 46 6.89 0.05 6.24
CA GLY A 46 6.72 -0.19 4.82
C GLY A 46 7.10 -1.61 4.43
N MET A 47 6.32 -2.22 3.55
CA MET A 47 6.66 -3.45 2.84
C MET A 47 6.97 -3.12 1.39
N ILE A 48 8.12 -3.59 0.90
CA ILE A 48 8.61 -3.41 -0.47
C ILE A 48 8.96 -4.76 -1.09
N ASP A 49 9.12 -4.79 -2.41
CA ASP A 49 9.66 -5.92 -3.15
C ASP A 49 11.10 -5.61 -3.61
N PRO A 50 12.11 -6.38 -3.19
CA PRO A 50 13.50 -6.15 -3.61
C PRO A 50 13.76 -6.37 -5.10
N ASN A 51 12.82 -7.00 -5.83
CA ASN A 51 12.90 -7.18 -7.29
C ASN A 51 12.33 -5.98 -8.06
N LEU A 52 11.69 -5.03 -7.38
CA LEU A 52 11.29 -3.75 -7.94
C LEU A 52 12.39 -2.69 -7.69
N PRO A 53 12.35 -1.55 -8.43
CA PRO A 53 13.26 -0.45 -8.15
C PRO A 53 13.23 0.02 -6.69
N SER A 54 14.28 0.72 -6.27
CA SER A 54 14.37 1.26 -4.91
C SER A 54 13.18 2.15 -4.58
N LEU A 55 12.69 2.04 -3.34
CA LEU A 55 11.70 2.96 -2.81
C LEU A 55 12.24 4.39 -2.88
N ILE A 56 11.41 5.34 -3.29
CA ILE A 56 11.76 6.76 -3.29
C ILE A 56 12.03 7.29 -1.87
N GLU A 57 12.96 8.24 -1.78
CA GLU A 57 13.42 8.78 -0.50
C GLU A 57 12.27 9.45 0.29
N GLU A 58 11.36 10.13 -0.40
CA GLU A 58 10.23 10.80 0.25
C GLU A 58 9.31 9.80 0.98
N ALA A 59 9.12 8.60 0.43
CA ALA A 59 8.33 7.56 1.09
C ALA A 59 9.13 6.88 2.20
N ARG A 60 10.45 6.68 1.99
CA ARG A 60 11.33 6.08 2.99
C ARG A 60 11.38 6.91 4.27
N ALA A 61 11.43 8.23 4.16
CA ALA A 61 11.47 9.14 5.30
C ALA A 61 10.18 9.16 6.14
N LEU A 62 9.07 8.61 5.62
CA LEU A 62 7.76 8.62 6.26
C LEU A 62 7.44 7.33 7.04
N VAL A 63 8.33 6.33 7.01
CA VAL A 63 8.13 5.04 7.69
C VAL A 63 9.29 4.72 8.62
N ALA A 64 8.98 4.08 9.76
CA ALA A 64 9.96 3.73 10.78
C ALA A 64 10.86 2.55 10.36
N ALA A 65 10.31 1.62 9.58
CA ALA A 65 11.03 0.44 9.11
C ALA A 65 10.61 0.05 7.69
N ILE A 66 11.50 -0.69 7.02
CA ILE A 66 11.26 -1.29 5.70
C ILE A 66 11.45 -2.79 5.78
N HIS A 67 10.49 -3.50 5.21
CA HIS A 67 10.43 -4.96 5.13
C HIS A 67 10.47 -5.39 3.68
N LEU A 68 11.26 -6.42 3.38
CA LEU A 68 11.45 -6.91 2.02
C LEU A 68 10.36 -7.88 1.57
N ASN A 69 9.48 -8.29 2.48
CA ASN A 69 8.33 -9.14 2.20
C ASN A 69 7.41 -9.22 3.43
N ALA A 70 6.28 -9.88 3.26
CA ALA A 70 5.28 -10.09 4.30
C ALA A 70 5.77 -10.96 5.48
N TYR A 71 6.85 -11.74 5.34
CA TYR A 71 7.41 -12.55 6.43
C TYR A 71 8.29 -11.72 7.36
N SER A 72 9.11 -10.80 6.83
CA SER A 72 9.89 -9.90 7.69
C SER A 72 9.00 -8.88 8.39
N ALA A 73 7.91 -8.45 7.73
CA ALA A 73 6.96 -7.49 8.28
C ALA A 73 6.18 -8.05 9.50
N GLY A 74 5.95 -9.37 9.56
CA GLY A 74 5.21 -10.03 10.65
C GLY A 74 6.05 -10.64 11.77
N ARG A 75 7.38 -10.38 11.83
CA ARG A 75 8.30 -11.11 12.71
C ARG A 75 8.06 -10.87 14.21
N GLY A 76 7.43 -9.76 14.58
CA GLY A 76 7.09 -9.40 15.97
C GLY A 76 5.69 -9.83 16.42
N GLY A 77 4.92 -10.52 15.58
CA GLY A 77 3.50 -10.80 15.80
C GLY A 77 2.60 -10.10 14.76
N PRO A 78 1.26 -10.31 14.83
CA PRO A 78 0.34 -9.70 13.88
C PRO A 78 0.31 -8.17 14.07
N PRO A 79 0.43 -7.36 13.00
CA PRO A 79 0.23 -5.93 13.09
C PRO A 79 -1.24 -5.63 13.39
N ALA A 80 -1.49 -4.45 13.97
CA ALA A 80 -2.85 -3.96 14.19
C ALA A 80 -3.59 -3.76 12.85
N CYS A 81 -2.87 -3.31 11.82
CA CYS A 81 -3.41 -3.07 10.49
C CYS A 81 -2.42 -3.38 9.37
N PHE A 82 -2.91 -3.91 8.26
CA PHE A 82 -2.24 -3.98 6.97
C PHE A 82 -3.04 -3.17 5.95
N ILE A 83 -2.35 -2.27 5.24
CA ILE A 83 -2.94 -1.40 4.22
C ILE A 83 -2.28 -1.68 2.87
N SER A 84 -3.06 -2.13 1.89
CA SER A 84 -2.63 -2.15 0.50
C SER A 84 -2.99 -0.83 -0.18
N LEU A 85 -1.98 -0.02 -0.53
CA LEU A 85 -2.18 1.29 -1.17
C LEU A 85 -2.48 1.19 -2.66
N SER A 86 -2.30 0.00 -3.25
CA SER A 86 -2.55 -0.26 -4.66
C SER A 86 -2.85 -1.75 -4.89
N PRO A 87 -4.00 -2.26 -4.42
CA PRO A 87 -4.31 -3.69 -4.40
C PRO A 87 -4.38 -4.33 -5.79
N MET A 88 -4.46 -3.52 -6.85
CA MET A 88 -4.58 -3.98 -8.23
C MET A 88 -3.29 -3.84 -9.05
N ALA A 89 -2.23 -3.21 -8.51
CA ALA A 89 -1.02 -2.94 -9.31
C ALA A 89 0.01 -4.06 -9.30
N HIS A 90 0.02 -4.90 -8.25
CA HIS A 90 1.03 -5.95 -8.08
C HIS A 90 0.37 -7.26 -7.65
N ASP A 91 1.11 -8.37 -7.76
CA ASP A 91 0.64 -9.67 -7.30
C ASP A 91 0.19 -9.60 -5.83
N PRO A 92 -1.10 -9.88 -5.52
CA PRO A 92 -1.61 -9.85 -4.17
C PRO A 92 -1.04 -10.96 -3.28
N LEU A 93 -0.52 -12.06 -3.87
CA LEU A 93 0.05 -13.18 -3.12
C LEU A 93 1.32 -12.78 -2.36
N PHE A 94 2.01 -11.72 -2.79
CA PHE A 94 3.15 -11.15 -2.07
C PHE A 94 2.79 -10.75 -0.62
N ALA A 95 1.54 -10.30 -0.41
CA ALA A 95 1.02 -9.90 0.89
C ALA A 95 0.22 -11.01 1.60
N ALA A 96 0.12 -12.21 1.03
CA ALA A 96 -0.77 -13.28 1.51
C ALA A 96 -0.59 -13.60 2.99
N ARG A 97 0.67 -13.58 3.48
CA ARG A 97 0.98 -13.86 4.89
C ARG A 97 0.32 -12.86 5.84
N LEU A 98 0.23 -11.58 5.45
CA LEU A 98 -0.42 -10.51 6.22
C LEU A 98 -1.95 -10.62 6.12
N LEU A 99 -2.45 -11.01 4.95
CA LEU A 99 -3.89 -11.22 4.72
C LEU A 99 -4.44 -12.41 5.51
N ALA A 100 -3.60 -13.39 5.85
CA ALA A 100 -3.96 -14.59 6.59
C ALA A 100 -3.99 -14.43 8.12
N TYR A 101 -3.54 -13.29 8.69
CA TYR A 101 -3.65 -13.06 10.14
C TYR A 101 -5.08 -12.73 10.54
N ASP A 102 -5.58 -13.43 11.56
CA ASP A 102 -6.91 -13.27 12.14
C ASP A 102 -7.07 -11.95 12.93
N ARG A 103 -5.99 -11.49 13.57
CA ARG A 103 -5.94 -10.29 14.41
C ARG A 103 -5.50 -9.02 13.69
N THR A 104 -5.28 -9.09 12.38
CA THR A 104 -4.89 -7.93 11.57
C THR A 104 -6.08 -7.33 10.85
N THR A 105 -6.34 -6.04 11.09
CA THR A 105 -7.27 -5.27 10.27
C THR A 105 -6.70 -5.13 8.87
N ARG A 106 -7.50 -5.36 7.83
CA ARG A 106 -7.04 -5.34 6.43
C ARG A 106 -7.78 -4.25 5.68
N VAL A 107 -7.02 -3.32 5.12
CA VAL A 107 -7.55 -2.17 4.36
C VAL A 107 -6.96 -2.20 2.96
N ALA A 108 -7.79 -1.97 1.97
CA ALA A 108 -7.38 -1.78 0.59
C ALA A 108 -7.80 -0.38 0.16
N VAL A 109 -6.86 0.42 -0.33
CA VAL A 109 -7.14 1.72 -0.91
C VAL A 109 -7.29 1.52 -2.41
N VAL A 110 -8.53 1.55 -2.88
CA VAL A 110 -8.83 1.47 -4.32
C VAL A 110 -8.99 2.89 -4.82
N HIS A 111 -8.19 3.25 -5.82
CA HIS A 111 -8.32 4.52 -6.51
C HIS A 111 -9.15 4.32 -7.78
N ASP A 112 -10.43 4.69 -7.70
CA ASP A 112 -11.30 4.75 -8.86
C ASP A 112 -11.17 6.12 -9.53
N PHE A 113 -10.42 6.15 -10.64
CA PHE A 113 -10.24 7.36 -11.45
C PHE A 113 -11.19 7.39 -12.66
N ILE A 114 -12.33 6.69 -12.60
CA ILE A 114 -13.38 6.86 -13.60
C ILE A 114 -13.80 8.33 -13.59
N SER A 115 -13.48 9.04 -14.66
CA SER A 115 -13.94 10.40 -14.85
C SER A 115 -15.46 10.39 -14.95
N HIS A 116 -16.16 10.92 -13.94
CA HIS A 116 -17.59 11.16 -14.04
C HIS A 116 -17.97 12.17 -15.14
N GLN A 117 -17.00 12.98 -15.59
CA GLN A 117 -17.20 13.97 -16.64
C GLN A 117 -17.11 13.38 -18.06
N GLU A 118 -16.36 12.29 -18.24
CA GLU A 118 -16.14 11.64 -19.54
C GLU A 118 -16.14 10.10 -19.37
N PRO A 119 -17.23 9.49 -18.86
CA PRO A 119 -17.29 8.05 -18.56
C PRO A 119 -17.05 7.17 -19.79
N GLU A 120 -17.41 7.63 -20.98
CA GLU A 120 -17.22 6.95 -22.26
C GLU A 120 -15.75 6.68 -22.62
N ARG A 121 -14.80 7.42 -22.04
CA ARG A 121 -13.37 7.24 -22.31
C ARG A 121 -12.73 6.11 -21.52
N TYR A 122 -13.34 5.71 -20.40
CA TYR A 122 -12.71 4.76 -19.49
C TYR A 122 -12.90 3.31 -19.96
N LEU A 123 -14.05 2.97 -20.55
CA LEU A 123 -14.39 1.64 -21.08
C LEU A 123 -15.52 1.76 -22.13
N PRO A 124 -15.22 2.13 -23.38
CA PRO A 124 -16.25 2.55 -24.33
C PRO A 124 -17.23 1.44 -24.79
N ASP A 125 -16.88 0.15 -24.68
CA ASP A 125 -17.74 -0.93 -25.16
C ASP A 125 -17.53 -2.27 -24.41
N PRO A 126 -18.57 -2.86 -23.79
CA PRO A 126 -18.54 -4.20 -23.22
C PRO A 126 -18.11 -5.29 -24.21
N ALA A 127 -18.35 -5.11 -25.52
CA ALA A 127 -18.11 -6.14 -26.54
C ALA A 127 -16.62 -6.47 -26.78
N ARG A 128 -15.69 -5.61 -26.35
CA ARG A 128 -14.24 -5.88 -26.42
C ARG A 128 -13.71 -6.84 -25.34
N ARG A 129 -14.56 -7.27 -24.38
CA ARG A 129 -14.18 -8.14 -23.25
C ARG A 129 -14.26 -9.66 -23.52
N LEU A 130 -14.72 -10.09 -24.70
CA LEU A 130 -14.97 -11.52 -25.00
C LEU A 130 -14.11 -12.09 -26.15
N ARG A 131 -13.10 -11.35 -26.62
CA ARG A 131 -12.16 -11.82 -27.64
C ARG A 131 -10.74 -11.47 -27.25
N ASP A 132 -10.18 -12.28 -26.36
CA ASP A 132 -8.78 -12.71 -26.31
C ASP A 132 -8.76 -14.07 -25.60
#